data_AF-A0A0K6BZP9-F1
#
_entry.id   AF-A0A0K6BZP9-F1
#
_cell.length_a   1.000
_cell.length_b   1.000
_cell.length_c   1.000
_cell.angle_alpha   90.00
_cell.angle_beta   90.00
_cell.angle_gamma   90.00
#
_symmetry.space_group_name_H-M   'P 1'
#
loop_
_entity.id
_entity.type
_entity.pdbx_description
1 polymer ?
#
loop_
_entity_poly.entity_id
_entity_poly.type
_entity_poly.pdbx_seq_one_letter_code
_entity_poly.pdbx_strand_id
1 'polypeptide(L)'
;MPTVTKNLIIINVLLFLAQFVAQSYGINLSDYLGLHFFLADNFNPAQLFTYMFMHGGFTHIFFNMFAVWMFGRILEQVWGPKRFLFYYILCGVGAGLLQEGVQYIQYVTELSQYTSVNIGTGIIPMSEYLNMMTTVGASGAVYAILLAFGMLFPNQQLFIFPLPFPIKAKFFVIGYALIELYAGFANNPGDNVAHFAHLGGMIFGFILIMYWRKKNRNNGTYYN
;
A
#
# COMPACT_ATOMS: atom_id res chain seq x y z
N MET A 1 15.27 12.82 -12.63
CA MET A 1 14.14 12.16 -11.93
C MET A 1 13.57 13.17 -10.94
N PRO A 2 12.24 13.35 -10.86
CA PRO A 2 11.60 14.23 -9.89
C PRO A 2 12.05 13.94 -8.44
N THR A 3 12.12 14.98 -7.61
CA THR A 3 12.81 14.93 -6.31
C THR A 3 12.12 14.00 -5.32
N VAL A 4 10.80 14.08 -5.19
CA VAL A 4 10.06 13.25 -4.21
C VAL A 4 10.07 11.79 -4.62
N THR A 5 9.81 11.50 -5.90
CA THR A 5 9.86 10.15 -6.48
C THR A 5 11.21 9.50 -6.21
N LYS A 6 12.30 10.23 -6.48
CA LYS A 6 13.66 9.77 -6.23
C LYS A 6 13.88 9.49 -4.74
N ASN A 7 13.47 10.40 -3.86
CA ASN A 7 13.67 10.27 -2.42
C ASN A 7 12.86 9.10 -1.83
N LEU A 8 11.61 8.89 -2.27
CA LEU A 8 10.81 7.75 -1.87
C LEU A 8 11.49 6.44 -2.24
N ILE A 9 12.01 6.33 -3.46
CA ILE A 9 12.75 5.12 -3.90
C ILE A 9 13.99 4.90 -3.03
N ILE A 10 14.79 5.95 -2.82
CA ILE A 10 16.01 5.85 -2.02
C ILE A 10 15.69 5.42 -0.58
N ILE A 11 14.71 6.04 0.09
CA ILE A 11 14.36 5.72 1.47
C ILE A 11 13.88 4.27 1.59
N ASN A 12 13.03 3.80 0.67
CA ASN A 12 12.54 2.43 0.67
C ASN A 12 13.65 1.41 0.42
N VAL A 13 14.56 1.68 -0.52
CA VAL A 13 15.72 0.81 -0.76
C VAL A 13 16.66 0.79 0.45
N LEU A 14 16.95 1.94 1.06
CA LEU A 14 17.78 1.99 2.27
C LEU A 14 17.16 1.24 3.43
N LEU A 15 15.84 1.37 3.65
CA LEU A 15 15.14 0.64 4.71
C LEU A 15 15.07 -0.86 4.42
N PHE A 16 14.92 -1.27 3.17
CA PHE A 16 14.98 -2.68 2.80
C PHE A 16 16.37 -3.28 3.00
N LEU A 17 17.44 -2.54 2.69
CA LEU A 17 18.80 -2.95 3.03
C LEU A 17 19.01 -2.99 4.56
N ALA A 18 18.46 -2.03 5.28
CA ALA A 18 18.48 -2.01 6.74
C ALA A 18 17.74 -3.21 7.36
N GLN A 19 16.66 -3.71 6.74
CA GLN A 19 16.00 -4.94 7.17
C GLN A 19 16.97 -6.13 7.12
N PHE A 20 17.76 -6.29 6.05
CA PHE A 20 18.76 -7.37 5.97
C PHE A 20 19.89 -7.23 6.99
N VAL A 21 20.38 -6.00 7.18
CA VAL A 21 21.44 -5.72 8.16
C VAL A 21 20.92 -5.97 9.58
N ALA A 22 19.75 -5.47 9.93
CA ALA A 22 19.14 -5.70 11.24
C ALA A 22 18.91 -7.21 11.50
N GLN A 23 18.44 -7.93 10.48
CA GLN A 23 18.21 -9.37 10.57
C GLN A 23 19.51 -10.15 10.87
N SER A 24 20.67 -9.71 10.39
CA SER A 24 21.95 -10.37 10.71
C SER A 24 22.38 -10.20 12.17
N TYR A 25 21.81 -9.22 12.88
CA TYR A 25 21.93 -9.04 14.33
C TYR A 25 20.76 -9.64 15.11
N GLY A 26 19.88 -10.42 14.46
CA GLY A 26 18.71 -11.03 15.09
C GLY A 26 17.54 -10.08 15.34
N ILE A 27 17.55 -8.90 14.71
CA ILE A 27 16.48 -7.89 14.85
C ILE A 27 15.62 -7.92 13.59
N ASN A 28 14.35 -8.32 13.74
CA ASN A 28 13.38 -8.19 12.66
C ASN A 28 12.78 -6.77 12.69
N LEU A 29 13.24 -5.92 11.77
CA LEU A 29 12.82 -4.51 11.73
C LEU A 29 11.31 -4.34 11.45
N SER A 30 10.66 -5.35 10.85
CA SER A 30 9.21 -5.35 10.62
C SER A 30 8.41 -5.40 11.91
N ASP A 31 8.96 -5.95 13.00
CA ASP A 31 8.31 -6.01 14.32
C ASP A 31 8.30 -4.64 15.04
N TYR A 32 9.04 -3.67 14.50
CA TYR A 32 9.11 -2.31 15.06
C TYR A 32 8.41 -1.30 14.15
N LEU A 33 8.64 -1.42 12.83
CA LEU A 33 8.21 -0.45 11.84
C LEU A 33 6.97 -0.90 11.06
N GLY A 34 6.62 -2.19 11.08
CA GLY A 34 5.40 -2.72 10.48
C GLY A 34 4.16 -2.29 11.26
N LEU A 35 3.02 -2.25 10.58
CA LEU A 35 1.72 -1.90 11.18
C LEU A 35 1.13 -3.15 11.81
N HIS A 36 1.32 -3.28 13.12
CA HIS A 36 0.63 -4.30 13.90
C HIS A 36 -0.84 -3.92 14.04
N PHE A 37 -1.69 -4.94 14.16
CA PHE A 37 -3.09 -4.74 14.48
C PHE A 37 -3.26 -3.92 15.76
N PHE A 38 -4.18 -2.95 15.78
CA PHE A 38 -4.26 -1.97 16.85
C PHE A 38 -4.65 -2.51 18.23
N LEU A 39 -5.17 -3.74 18.31
CA LEU A 39 -5.41 -4.45 19.58
C LEU A 39 -4.22 -5.30 20.03
N ALA A 40 -3.17 -5.40 19.23
CA ALA A 40 -1.95 -6.12 19.58
C ALA A 40 -1.07 -5.32 20.55
N ASP A 41 -0.34 -6.02 21.42
CA ASP A 41 0.50 -5.39 22.45
C ASP A 41 1.63 -4.52 21.86
N ASN A 42 2.14 -4.88 20.67
CA ASN A 42 3.24 -4.17 20.00
C ASN A 42 2.77 -3.02 19.10
N PHE A 43 1.47 -2.71 19.09
CA PHE A 43 0.96 -1.61 18.28
C PHE A 43 1.54 -0.26 18.71
N ASN A 44 1.94 0.53 17.72
CA ASN A 44 2.35 1.91 17.90
C ASN A 44 1.70 2.78 16.82
N PRO A 45 1.04 3.91 17.16
CA PRO A 45 0.40 4.78 16.18
C PRO A 45 1.33 5.31 15.07
N ALA A 46 2.64 5.42 15.33
CA ALA A 46 3.61 5.79 14.30
C ALA A 46 3.69 4.75 13.16
N GLN A 47 3.29 3.51 13.42
CA GLN A 47 3.28 2.43 12.44
C GLN A 47 2.29 2.66 11.30
N LEU A 48 1.26 3.50 11.48
CA LEU A 48 0.40 3.95 10.37
C LEU A 48 1.16 4.71 9.27
N PHE A 49 2.38 5.17 9.58
CA PHE A 49 3.28 5.80 8.63
C PHE A 49 4.51 4.93 8.32
N THR A 50 5.16 4.34 9.33
CA THR A 50 6.44 3.64 9.12
C THR A 50 6.31 2.37 8.30
N TYR A 51 5.15 1.69 8.36
CA TYR A 51 4.92 0.44 7.65
C TYR A 51 5.00 0.60 6.13
N MET A 52 4.71 1.81 5.64
CA MET A 52 4.79 2.17 4.23
C MET A 52 6.20 1.98 3.65
N PHE A 53 7.22 1.89 4.50
CA PHE A 53 8.61 1.78 4.09
C PHE A 53 9.23 0.40 4.32
N MET A 54 8.48 -0.54 4.88
CA MET A 54 8.90 -1.93 5.08
C MET A 54 8.47 -2.81 3.91
N HIS A 55 9.27 -3.81 3.57
CA HIS A 55 8.98 -4.71 2.46
C HIS A 55 9.28 -6.16 2.83
N GLY A 56 8.32 -7.05 2.55
CA GLY A 56 8.43 -8.49 2.86
C GLY A 56 9.35 -9.29 1.92
N GLY A 57 9.95 -8.67 0.90
CA GLY A 57 10.85 -9.37 -0.01
C GLY A 57 11.24 -8.57 -1.25
N PHE A 58 12.19 -9.11 -2.03
CA PHE A 58 12.76 -8.44 -3.19
C PHE A 58 11.73 -8.11 -4.28
N THR A 59 10.89 -9.08 -4.64
CA THR A 59 9.85 -8.89 -5.65
C THR A 59 8.87 -7.79 -5.23
N HIS A 60 8.51 -7.75 -3.95
CA HIS A 60 7.60 -6.75 -3.39
C HIS A 60 8.18 -5.33 -3.51
N ILE A 61 9.42 -5.09 -3.06
CA ILE A 61 10.05 -3.77 -3.23
C ILE A 61 10.28 -3.42 -4.69
N PHE A 62 10.70 -4.39 -5.51
CA PHE A 62 10.99 -4.15 -6.92
C PHE A 62 9.76 -3.61 -7.64
N PHE A 63 8.61 -4.28 -7.53
CA PHE A 63 7.39 -3.83 -8.23
C PHE A 63 6.82 -2.54 -7.64
N ASN A 64 6.88 -2.35 -6.32
CA ASN A 64 6.46 -1.09 -5.69
C ASN A 64 7.30 0.08 -6.22
N MET A 65 8.63 -0.04 -6.17
CA MET A 65 9.53 1.04 -6.57
C MET A 65 9.55 1.24 -8.09
N PHE A 66 9.37 0.16 -8.87
CA PHE A 66 9.18 0.25 -10.31
C PHE A 66 7.93 1.06 -10.67
N ALA A 67 6.81 0.83 -9.98
CA ALA A 67 5.58 1.59 -10.18
C ALA A 67 5.71 3.06 -9.73
N VAL A 68 6.35 3.32 -8.58
CA VAL A 68 6.68 4.69 -8.13
C VAL A 68 7.56 5.40 -9.16
N TRP A 69 8.58 4.73 -9.68
CA TRP A 69 9.45 5.29 -10.71
C TRP A 69 8.72 5.56 -12.02
N MET A 70 7.94 4.60 -12.52
CA MET A 70 7.28 4.68 -13.82
C MET A 70 6.13 5.70 -13.83
N PHE A 71 5.23 5.61 -12.84
CA PHE A 71 4.01 6.41 -12.80
C PHE A 71 4.13 7.60 -11.86
N GLY A 72 4.76 7.43 -10.69
CA GLY A 72 4.91 8.49 -9.70
C GLY A 72 5.65 9.72 -10.23
N ARG A 73 6.69 9.52 -11.08
CA ARG A 73 7.40 10.64 -11.73
C ARG A 73 6.48 11.52 -12.58
N ILE A 74 5.52 10.92 -13.28
CA ILE A 74 4.59 11.63 -14.17
C ILE A 74 3.63 12.45 -13.31
N LEU A 75 3.09 11.84 -12.25
CA LEU A 75 2.22 12.53 -11.30
C LEU A 75 2.92 13.68 -10.57
N GLU A 76 4.18 13.51 -10.16
CA GLU A 76 4.97 14.58 -9.53
C GLU A 76 5.20 15.74 -10.50
N GLN A 77 5.41 15.48 -11.79
CA GLN A 77 5.55 16.53 -12.79
C GLN A 77 4.25 17.32 -13.01
N VAL A 78 3.09 16.65 -12.96
CA VAL A 78 1.78 17.30 -13.11
C VAL A 78 1.38 18.09 -11.86
N TRP A 79 1.54 17.49 -10.68
CA TRP A 79 1.03 18.08 -9.44
C TRP A 79 2.06 18.91 -8.68
N GLY A 80 3.33 18.78 -9.02
CA GLY A 80 4.45 19.28 -8.25
C GLY A 80 4.75 18.41 -7.01
N PRO A 81 5.94 18.61 -6.40
CA PRO A 81 6.47 17.73 -5.35
C PRO A 81 5.59 17.70 -4.09
N LYS A 82 5.08 18.86 -3.63
CA LYS A 82 4.31 18.94 -2.38
C LYS A 82 2.98 18.17 -2.45
N ARG A 83 2.23 18.34 -3.55
CA ARG A 83 0.94 17.66 -3.73
C ARG A 83 1.13 16.16 -3.96
N PHE A 84 2.14 15.77 -4.73
CA PHE A 84 2.46 14.36 -4.94
C PHE A 84 2.87 13.67 -3.63
N LEU A 85 3.74 14.28 -2.81
CA LEU A 85 4.10 13.73 -1.51
C LEU A 85 2.89 13.60 -0.59
N PHE A 86 2.06 14.64 -0.51
CA PHE A 86 0.85 14.60 0.31
C PHE A 86 -0.11 13.50 -0.16
N TYR A 87 -0.30 13.36 -1.48
CA TYR A 87 -1.10 12.29 -2.06
C TYR A 87 -0.57 10.91 -1.65
N TYR A 88 0.73 10.68 -1.82
CA TYR A 88 1.38 9.41 -1.49
C TYR A 88 1.21 9.05 -0.01
N ILE A 89 1.50 9.98 0.91
CA ILE A 89 1.38 9.74 2.35
C ILE A 89 -0.08 9.54 2.78
N LEU A 90 -1.01 10.40 2.32
CA LEU A 90 -2.41 10.29 2.70
C LEU A 90 -3.00 8.94 2.24
N CYS A 91 -2.68 8.51 1.03
CA CYS A 91 -3.20 7.25 0.50
C CYS A 91 -2.56 6.04 1.20
N GLY A 92 -1.29 6.12 1.58
CA GLY A 92 -0.65 5.10 2.41
C GLY A 92 -1.31 5.01 3.79
N VAL A 93 -1.41 6.12 4.53
CA VAL A 93 -2.10 6.12 5.84
C VAL A 93 -3.55 5.63 5.72
N GLY A 94 -4.27 6.07 4.69
CA GLY A 94 -5.64 5.61 4.41
C GLY A 94 -5.75 4.12 4.11
N ALA A 95 -4.75 3.55 3.41
CA ALA A 95 -4.64 2.11 3.19
C ALA A 95 -4.46 1.36 4.51
N GLY A 96 -3.55 1.82 5.38
CA GLY A 96 -3.34 1.24 6.70
C GLY A 96 -4.60 1.26 7.56
N LEU A 97 -5.31 2.40 7.61
CA LEU A 97 -6.55 2.51 8.37
C LEU A 97 -7.65 1.56 7.89
N LEU A 98 -7.79 1.36 6.57
CA LEU A 98 -8.75 0.41 6.03
C LEU A 98 -8.35 -1.04 6.30
N GLN A 99 -7.06 -1.35 6.24
CA GLN A 99 -6.53 -2.67 6.60
C GLN A 99 -6.81 -3.00 8.07
N GLU A 100 -6.57 -2.07 9.00
CA GLU A 100 -6.89 -2.22 10.42
C GLU A 100 -8.40 -2.44 10.64
N GLY A 101 -9.24 -1.73 9.89
CA GLY A 101 -10.69 -1.91 9.93
C GLY A 101 -11.12 -3.32 9.49
N VAL A 102 -10.48 -3.87 8.45
CA VAL A 102 -10.76 -5.24 7.97
C VAL A 102 -10.28 -6.28 8.98
N GLN A 103 -9.06 -6.12 9.51
CA GLN A 103 -8.53 -6.99 10.57
C GLN A 103 -9.42 -6.97 11.81
N TYR A 104 -10.00 -5.82 12.16
CA TYR A 104 -10.94 -5.73 13.27
C TYR A 104 -12.25 -6.48 13.01
N ILE A 105 -12.79 -6.38 11.80
CA ILE A 105 -13.98 -7.17 11.43
C ILE A 105 -13.67 -8.65 11.59
N GLN A 106 -12.56 -9.13 10.99
CA GLN A 106 -12.10 -10.51 11.13
C GLN A 106 -11.94 -10.91 12.60
N TYR A 107 -11.30 -10.07 13.41
CA TYR A 107 -11.12 -10.32 14.84
C TYR A 107 -12.47 -10.51 15.54
N VAL A 108 -13.42 -9.60 15.37
CA VAL A 108 -14.71 -9.67 16.05
C VAL A 108 -15.53 -10.87 15.57
N THR A 109 -15.56 -11.15 14.26
CA THR A 109 -16.42 -12.21 13.69
C THR A 109 -15.85 -13.60 13.83
N GLU A 110 -14.53 -13.76 13.82
CA GLU A 110 -13.87 -15.08 13.74
C GLU A 110 -12.97 -15.38 14.93
N LEU A 111 -12.23 -14.41 15.47
CA LEU A 111 -11.15 -14.69 16.43
C LEU A 111 -11.53 -14.41 17.89
N SER A 112 -12.45 -13.49 18.15
CA SER A 112 -12.78 -12.97 19.48
C SER A 112 -13.26 -14.02 20.48
N GLN A 113 -13.71 -15.18 19.99
CA GLN A 113 -14.22 -16.29 20.80
C GLN A 113 -13.12 -17.26 21.27
N TYR A 114 -11.89 -17.11 20.76
CA TYR A 114 -10.79 -18.03 21.02
C TYR A 114 -9.70 -17.37 21.89
N THR A 115 -9.10 -18.16 22.78
CA THR A 115 -7.96 -17.73 23.61
C THR A 115 -6.61 -18.12 23.02
N SER A 116 -6.60 -19.02 22.04
CA SER A 116 -5.41 -19.51 21.34
C SER A 116 -5.73 -19.86 19.90
N VAL A 117 -4.72 -19.83 19.03
CA VAL A 117 -4.84 -20.11 17.61
C VAL A 117 -3.83 -21.20 17.22
N ASN A 118 -4.28 -22.19 16.45
CA ASN A 118 -3.40 -23.19 15.86
C ASN A 118 -2.88 -22.68 14.51
N ILE A 119 -1.57 -22.45 14.41
CA ILE A 119 -0.91 -21.92 13.21
C ILE A 119 -0.26 -23.02 12.35
N GLY A 120 -0.58 -24.29 12.61
CA GLY A 120 -0.05 -25.45 11.90
C GLY A 120 1.29 -25.97 12.44
N THR A 121 2.16 -25.09 12.94
CA THR A 121 3.42 -25.46 13.61
C THR A 121 3.29 -25.58 15.13
N GLY A 122 2.20 -25.08 15.70
CA GLY A 122 1.94 -25.08 17.13
C GLY A 122 0.65 -24.32 17.46
N ILE A 123 0.29 -24.34 18.74
CA ILE A 123 -0.81 -23.55 19.30
C ILE A 123 -0.19 -22.39 20.08
N ILE A 124 -0.54 -21.17 19.69
CA ILE A 124 -0.05 -19.94 20.32
C ILE A 124 -1.19 -19.17 21.00
N PRO A 125 -0.90 -18.38 22.06
CA PRO A 125 -1.89 -17.50 22.67
C PRO A 125 -2.43 -16.46 21.67
N MET A 126 -3.66 -16.01 21.88
CA MET A 126 -4.28 -14.98 21.01
C MET A 126 -3.45 -13.69 20.96
N SER A 127 -2.88 -13.25 22.08
CA SER A 127 -2.03 -12.04 22.12
C SER A 127 -0.81 -12.13 21.19
N GLU A 128 -0.18 -13.31 21.11
CA GLU A 128 0.93 -13.55 20.19
C GLU A 128 0.43 -13.57 18.74
N TYR A 129 -0.70 -14.21 18.48
CA TYR A 129 -1.32 -14.23 17.14
C TYR A 129 -1.68 -12.82 16.64
N LEU A 130 -2.24 -11.96 17.49
CA LEU A 130 -2.55 -10.58 17.11
C LEU A 130 -1.28 -9.78 16.76
N ASN A 131 -0.16 -10.00 17.47
CA ASN A 131 1.12 -9.39 17.13
C ASN A 131 1.66 -9.87 15.77
N MET A 132 1.31 -11.08 15.33
CA MET A 132 1.67 -11.58 13.99
C MET A 132 0.84 -10.96 12.86
N MET A 133 -0.31 -10.35 13.16
CA MET A 133 -1.13 -9.64 12.16
C MET A 133 -0.50 -8.29 11.79
N THR A 134 0.66 -8.36 11.14
CA THR A 134 1.49 -7.20 10.79
C THR A 134 1.41 -6.90 9.30
N THR A 135 1.10 -5.66 8.96
CA THR A 135 1.09 -5.16 7.58
C THR A 135 2.38 -4.42 7.26
N VAL A 136 2.99 -4.70 6.12
CA VAL A 136 4.16 -3.98 5.60
C VAL A 136 3.97 -3.66 4.12
N GLY A 137 4.44 -2.51 3.67
CA GLY A 137 4.51 -2.18 2.25
C GLY A 137 4.01 -0.79 1.88
N ALA A 138 4.69 -0.17 0.92
CA ALA A 138 4.26 1.06 0.25
C ALA A 138 3.03 0.87 -0.64
N SER A 139 2.58 -0.37 -0.83
CA SER A 139 1.71 -0.77 -1.93
C SER A 139 0.37 -0.03 -1.94
N GLY A 140 -0.27 0.23 -0.80
CA GLY A 140 -1.48 1.07 -0.74
C GLY A 140 -1.30 2.43 -1.45
N ALA A 141 -0.19 3.13 -1.19
CA ALA A 141 0.13 4.38 -1.87
C ALA A 141 0.49 4.18 -3.35
N VAL A 142 1.11 3.04 -3.71
CA VAL A 142 1.41 2.69 -5.11
C VAL A 142 0.15 2.43 -5.92
N TYR A 143 -0.83 1.71 -5.37
CA TYR A 143 -2.12 1.49 -6.04
C TYR A 143 -2.89 2.80 -6.21
N ALA A 144 -2.77 3.72 -5.26
CA ALA A 144 -3.28 5.08 -5.42
C ALA A 144 -2.56 5.83 -6.58
N ILE A 145 -1.24 5.69 -6.72
CA ILE A 145 -0.49 6.23 -7.88
C ILE A 145 -1.03 5.64 -9.20
N LEU A 146 -1.26 4.33 -9.27
CA LEU A 146 -1.84 3.69 -10.46
C LEU A 146 -3.24 4.25 -10.76
N LEU A 147 -4.09 4.37 -9.74
CA LEU A 147 -5.40 4.99 -9.85
C LEU A 147 -5.30 6.42 -10.41
N ALA A 148 -4.49 7.27 -9.78
CA ALA A 148 -4.26 8.64 -10.21
C ALA A 148 -3.82 8.71 -11.68
N PHE A 149 -2.90 7.84 -12.08
CA PHE A 149 -2.43 7.77 -13.45
C PHE A 149 -3.56 7.37 -14.41
N GLY A 150 -4.36 6.34 -14.10
CA GLY A 150 -5.52 5.95 -14.90
C GLY A 150 -6.61 7.02 -14.99
N MET A 151 -6.76 7.85 -13.95
CA MET A 151 -7.74 8.95 -13.92
C MET A 151 -7.29 10.20 -14.68
N LEU A 152 -5.99 10.49 -14.71
CA LEU A 152 -5.41 11.65 -15.39
C LEU A 152 -5.03 11.35 -16.84
N PHE A 153 -4.57 10.14 -17.12
CA PHE A 153 -4.09 9.70 -18.43
C PHE A 153 -4.87 8.50 -18.95
N PRO A 154 -6.22 8.53 -18.98
CA PRO A 154 -7.06 7.34 -19.19
C PRO A 154 -6.86 6.64 -20.53
N ASN A 155 -6.39 7.36 -21.55
CA ASN A 155 -6.16 6.81 -22.90
C ASN A 155 -4.67 6.54 -23.19
N GLN A 156 -3.76 6.80 -22.23
CA GLN A 156 -2.36 6.46 -22.39
C GLN A 156 -2.20 4.95 -22.58
N GLN A 157 -1.45 4.57 -23.60
CA GLN A 157 -1.19 3.17 -23.93
C GLN A 157 -0.01 2.64 -23.12
N LEU A 158 -0.24 1.54 -22.42
CA LEU A 158 0.75 0.82 -21.61
C LEU A 158 1.04 -0.52 -22.26
N PHE A 159 2.31 -0.81 -22.50
CA PHE A 159 2.77 -2.14 -22.87
C PHE A 159 3.09 -2.92 -21.61
N ILE A 160 2.32 -3.98 -21.36
CA ILE A 160 2.46 -4.83 -20.18
C ILE A 160 2.94 -6.18 -20.68
N PHE A 161 4.18 -6.53 -20.37
CA PHE A 161 4.70 -7.85 -20.70
C PHE A 161 3.88 -8.94 -19.97
N PRO A 162 3.48 -10.04 -20.63
CA PRO A 162 3.82 -10.48 -21.99
C PRO A 162 2.77 -10.13 -23.07
N LEU A 163 1.82 -9.25 -22.80
CA LEU A 163 0.74 -8.94 -23.72
C LEU A 163 1.28 -8.24 -24.99
N PRO A 164 1.00 -8.76 -26.20
CA PRO A 164 1.57 -8.23 -27.44
C PRO A 164 0.88 -6.95 -27.93
N PHE A 165 -0.16 -6.48 -27.24
CA PHE A 165 -0.90 -5.27 -27.58
C PHE A 165 -0.95 -4.30 -26.38
N PRO A 166 -0.95 -2.98 -26.63
CA PRO A 166 -1.04 -2.00 -25.57
C PRO A 166 -2.43 -1.95 -24.96
N ILE A 167 -2.50 -1.75 -23.65
CA ILE A 167 -3.75 -1.54 -22.90
C ILE A 167 -3.84 -0.07 -22.48
N LYS A 168 -5.03 0.54 -22.62
CA LYS A 168 -5.26 1.90 -22.11
C LYS A 168 -5.21 1.90 -20.58
N ALA A 169 -4.55 2.89 -19.99
CA ALA A 169 -4.35 2.99 -18.55
C ALA A 169 -5.65 2.83 -17.73
N LYS A 170 -6.79 3.37 -18.20
CA LYS A 170 -8.08 3.20 -17.52
C LYS A 170 -8.49 1.73 -17.36
N PHE A 171 -8.28 0.90 -18.38
CA PHE A 171 -8.64 -0.52 -18.35
C PHE A 171 -7.66 -1.31 -17.51
N PHE A 172 -6.37 -0.96 -17.60
CA PHE A 172 -5.34 -1.55 -16.74
C PHE A 172 -5.69 -1.35 -15.26
N VAL A 173 -5.97 -0.10 -14.85
CA VAL A 173 -6.28 0.24 -13.45
C VAL A 173 -7.58 -0.40 -12.97
N ILE A 174 -8.64 -0.40 -13.79
CA ILE A 174 -9.91 -1.05 -13.44
C ILE A 174 -9.71 -2.57 -13.29
N GLY A 175 -9.02 -3.21 -14.24
CA GLY A 175 -8.74 -4.64 -14.19
C GLY A 175 -7.95 -5.01 -12.94
N TYR A 176 -6.91 -4.22 -12.62
CA TYR A 176 -6.09 -4.45 -11.43
C TYR A 176 -6.89 -4.28 -10.13
N ALA A 177 -7.73 -3.24 -10.03
CA ALA A 177 -8.62 -3.05 -8.88
C ALA A 177 -9.60 -4.22 -8.68
N LEU A 178 -10.15 -4.79 -9.77
CA LEU A 178 -11.05 -5.93 -9.71
C LEU A 178 -10.33 -7.22 -9.28
N ILE A 179 -9.10 -7.43 -9.77
CA ILE A 179 -8.27 -8.57 -9.35
C ILE A 179 -7.99 -8.48 -7.85
N GLU A 180 -7.58 -7.32 -7.35
CA GLU A 180 -7.34 -7.10 -5.91
C GLU A 180 -8.59 -7.32 -5.07
N LEU A 181 -9.74 -6.79 -5.51
CA LEU A 181 -11.00 -6.98 -4.81
C LEU A 181 -11.35 -8.47 -4.73
N TYR A 182 -11.22 -9.21 -5.83
CA TYR A 182 -11.46 -10.64 -5.87
C TYR A 182 -10.49 -11.40 -4.95
N ALA A 183 -9.19 -11.09 -5.01
CA ALA A 183 -8.17 -11.73 -4.19
C ALA A 183 -8.40 -11.48 -2.69
N GLY A 184 -8.81 -10.27 -2.31
CA GLY A 184 -9.16 -9.94 -0.93
C GLY A 184 -10.33 -10.76 -0.38
N PHE A 185 -11.29 -11.19 -1.21
CA PHE A 185 -12.38 -12.07 -0.78
C PHE A 185 -12.06 -13.56 -0.93
N ALA A 186 -11.08 -13.93 -1.74
CA ALA A 186 -10.75 -15.33 -2.00
C ALA A 186 -10.12 -16.05 -0.78
N ASN A 187 -9.70 -15.31 0.25
CA ASN A 187 -9.20 -15.82 1.55
C ASN A 187 -8.30 -17.07 1.42
N ASN A 188 -7.28 -16.98 0.56
CA ASN A 188 -6.34 -18.07 0.36
C ASN A 188 -5.35 -18.13 1.54
N PRO A 189 -5.21 -19.27 2.25
CA PRO A 189 -4.34 -19.38 3.43
C PRO A 189 -2.84 -19.14 3.18
N GLY A 190 -2.40 -19.13 1.91
CA GLY A 190 -1.02 -18.83 1.51
C GLY A 190 -0.81 -17.40 1.02
N ASP A 191 -1.86 -16.56 1.05
CA ASP A 191 -1.83 -15.20 0.53
C ASP A 191 -1.44 -14.21 1.66
N ASN A 192 -0.17 -13.81 1.66
CA ASN A 192 0.37 -12.88 2.64
C ASN A 192 0.24 -11.41 2.17
N VAL A 193 -0.65 -11.13 1.22
CA VAL A 193 -0.82 -9.80 0.61
C VAL A 193 -2.05 -9.09 1.19
N ALA A 194 -1.85 -7.87 1.69
CA ALA A 194 -2.92 -7.03 2.22
C ALA A 194 -3.75 -6.38 1.09
N HIS A 195 -4.56 -7.17 0.38
CA HIS A 195 -5.40 -6.72 -0.74
C HIS A 195 -6.33 -5.55 -0.38
N PHE A 196 -6.87 -5.54 0.84
CA PHE A 196 -7.72 -4.46 1.31
C PHE A 196 -6.95 -3.16 1.57
N ALA A 197 -5.67 -3.23 1.92
CA ALA A 197 -4.79 -2.06 1.96
C ALA A 197 -4.64 -1.45 0.56
N HIS A 198 -4.46 -2.26 -0.48
CA HIS A 198 -4.37 -1.77 -1.86
C HIS A 198 -5.64 -1.02 -2.28
N LEU A 199 -6.80 -1.64 -2.06
CA LEU A 199 -8.09 -1.02 -2.35
C LEU A 199 -8.30 0.25 -1.52
N GLY A 200 -7.88 0.23 -0.26
CA GLY A 200 -7.98 1.40 0.61
C GLY A 200 -7.18 2.59 0.12
N GLY A 201 -5.95 2.37 -0.34
CA GLY A 201 -5.16 3.41 -0.98
C GLY A 201 -5.84 4.00 -2.22
N MET A 202 -6.45 3.15 -3.06
CA MET A 202 -7.23 3.58 -4.23
C MET A 202 -8.46 4.42 -3.84
N ILE A 203 -9.19 4.04 -2.78
CA ILE A 203 -10.37 4.78 -2.29
C ILE A 203 -9.97 6.18 -1.82
N PHE A 204 -8.98 6.28 -0.93
CA PHE A 204 -8.50 7.57 -0.43
C PHE A 204 -7.93 8.44 -1.56
N GLY A 205 -7.19 7.81 -2.49
CA GLY A 205 -6.67 8.47 -3.68
C GLY A 205 -7.77 9.02 -4.58
N PHE A 206 -8.84 8.26 -4.80
CA PHE A 206 -10.00 8.70 -5.57
C PHE A 206 -10.69 9.89 -4.91
N ILE A 207 -10.98 9.79 -3.60
CA ILE A 207 -11.63 10.85 -2.81
C ILE A 207 -10.81 12.14 -2.89
N LEU A 208 -9.49 12.06 -2.70
CA LEU A 208 -8.61 13.23 -2.74
C LEU A 208 -8.57 13.90 -4.12
N ILE A 209 -8.47 13.12 -5.20
CA ILE A 209 -8.52 13.66 -6.57
C ILE A 209 -9.85 14.35 -6.83
N MET A 210 -10.97 13.74 -6.43
CA MET A 210 -12.30 14.31 -6.60
C MET A 210 -12.47 15.61 -5.79
N TYR A 211 -11.94 15.66 -4.57
CA TYR A 211 -11.89 16.86 -3.75
C TYR A 211 -11.11 17.99 -4.44
N TRP A 212 -9.91 17.69 -4.97
CA TRP A 212 -9.11 18.66 -5.73
C TRP A 212 -9.82 19.11 -7.02
N ARG A 213 -10.51 18.20 -7.74
CA ARG A 213 -11.34 18.55 -8.91
C ARG A 213 -12.40 19.59 -8.58
N LYS A 214 -13.13 19.39 -7.48
CA LYS A 214 -14.19 20.31 -7.05
C LYS A 214 -13.63 21.68 -6.67
N LYS A 215 -12.54 21.73 -5.90
CA LYS A 215 -11.90 22.99 -5.50
C LYS A 215 -11.34 23.78 -6.70
N ASN A 216 -10.77 23.08 -7.68
CA ASN A 216 -10.24 23.70 -8.89
C ASN A 216 -11.32 24.31 -9.80
N ARG A 217 -12.52 23.72 -9.86
CA ARG A 217 -13.66 24.30 -10.59
C ARG A 217 -14.12 25.65 -10.00
N ASN A 218 -13.96 25.84 -8.69
CA ASN A 218 -14.37 27.07 -8.01
C ASN A 218 -13.29 28.16 -8.03
N ASN A 219 -12.02 27.82 -8.27
CA ASN A 219 -10.88 28.74 -8.14
C ASN A 219 -10.10 28.97 -9.45
N GLY A 220 -10.61 28.50 -10.60
CA GLY A 220 -9.95 28.67 -11.91
C GLY A 220 -8.70 27.77 -12.07
N THR A 221 -8.87 26.66 -12.79
CA THR A 221 -7.83 25.86 -13.46
C THR A 221 -6.51 25.57 -12.71
N TYR A 222 -6.43 24.39 -12.08
CA TYR A 222 -5.16 23.69 -11.73
C TYR A 222 -5.11 22.30 -12.39
N TYR A 223 -5.57 22.21 -13.64
CA TYR A 223 -5.47 21.01 -14.50
C TYR A 223 -4.66 21.28 -15.76
N ASN A 224 -3.75 22.25 -15.70
CA ASN A 224 -2.71 22.45 -16.71
C ASN A 224 -1.36 22.22 -16.08
#